data_AF-A0A965VSY9-F1
#
_entry.id   AF-A0A965VSY9-F1
#
_cell.length_a   1.000
_cell.length_b   1.000
_cell.length_c   1.000
_cell.angle_alpha   90.00
_cell.angle_beta   90.00
_cell.angle_gamma   90.00
#
_symmetry.space_group_name_H-M   'P 1'
#
loop_
_entity.id
_entity.type
_entity.pdbx_description
1 polymer ?
#
loop_
_entity_poly.entity_id
_entity_poly.type
_entity_poly.pdbx_seq_one_letter_code
_entity_poly.pdbx_strand_id
1 'polypeptide(L)'
;ADQTGQYLIRCGSIIGARGVRQRVSHYTTDSEFQIRFRGQTYGYQDRVDLNNATYATWAGRTNRGMSSYNDRTQVLTVVESNTSNNIRIHVWRNTSYRLNNFSHKAGTLHAFLSEAKTAGPAAGGILSTAKNYSFYDFTWSQTGSTRAEPSYHMKITMGDNGVIGFSRFNHDGYAQYYGTFTIASTGSAGNSGTGTFNDRGVNLGNTTSYGIDQSESWYGMKHMMTWDNQWMATYSPYYYYGSGINCHVINTVDPTKIFYFRNTTSVNGCAIVPFKEDKFISCVTPNNSDSTGPYLYIVDPGSAATNFRRTDGTTLSYDGDLQPYNVTTYYQFDTNASSTTYPHIVSMPHWSNP
;
A
#
# COMPACT_ATOMS: atom_id res chain seq x y z
N ALA A 1 8.97 -6.31 -21.03
CA ALA A 1 7.63 -6.79 -21.36
C ALA A 1 6.75 -6.61 -20.12
N ASP A 2 5.63 -5.89 -20.24
CA ASP A 2 4.61 -5.85 -19.19
C ASP A 2 3.86 -7.19 -19.24
N GLN A 3 4.02 -8.04 -18.23
CA GLN A 3 3.22 -9.26 -18.16
C GLN A 3 1.90 -8.89 -17.51
N THR A 4 0.90 -8.60 -18.34
CA THR A 4 -0.45 -8.16 -17.94
C THR A 4 -1.26 -9.26 -17.24
N GLY A 5 -0.65 -10.39 -16.87
CA GLY A 5 -1.35 -11.62 -16.51
C GLY A 5 -1.46 -11.95 -15.02
N GLN A 6 -0.68 -11.35 -14.13
CA GLN A 6 -0.69 -11.75 -12.71
C GLN A 6 -0.56 -10.58 -11.73
N TYR A 7 -1.54 -10.48 -10.81
CA TYR A 7 -1.56 -9.54 -9.70
C TYR A 7 -0.61 -10.03 -8.60
N LEU A 8 0.47 -9.29 -8.34
CA LEU A 8 1.43 -9.63 -7.27
C LEU A 8 0.93 -9.07 -5.94
N ILE A 9 0.34 -9.89 -5.09
CA ILE A 9 -0.25 -9.41 -3.83
C ILE A 9 0.83 -9.05 -2.81
N ARG A 10 1.93 -9.79 -2.77
CA ARG A 10 3.06 -9.55 -1.86
C ARG A 10 4.05 -8.50 -2.40
N CYS A 11 3.59 -7.57 -3.24
CA CYS A 11 4.42 -6.44 -3.66
C CYS A 11 4.26 -5.24 -2.72
N GLY A 12 5.35 -4.48 -2.58
CA GLY A 12 5.36 -3.16 -1.98
C GLY A 12 4.74 -2.11 -2.90
N SER A 13 4.51 -0.92 -2.36
CA SER A 13 3.98 0.20 -3.13
C SER A 13 5.11 0.98 -3.83
N ILE A 14 4.81 1.54 -5.01
CA ILE A 14 5.71 2.46 -5.69
C ILE A 14 4.93 3.73 -6.03
N ILE A 15 5.36 4.86 -5.47
CA ILE A 15 4.75 6.17 -5.70
C ILE A 15 5.58 6.87 -6.78
N GLY A 16 5.01 6.98 -7.98
CA GLY A 16 5.64 7.62 -9.13
C GLY A 16 5.43 9.14 -9.17
N ALA A 17 6.10 9.79 -10.11
CA ALA A 17 5.70 11.14 -10.53
C ALA A 17 4.26 11.14 -11.08
N ARG A 18 3.56 12.27 -11.04
CA ARG A 18 2.19 12.39 -11.56
C ARG A 18 2.09 11.85 -12.99
N GLY A 19 1.11 10.99 -13.27
CA GLY A 19 0.91 10.43 -14.61
C GLY A 19 1.95 9.39 -15.03
N VAL A 20 2.87 8.98 -14.14
CA VAL A 20 3.85 7.92 -14.43
C VAL A 20 3.45 6.59 -13.78
N ARG A 21 3.23 5.59 -14.63
CA ARG A 21 3.02 4.21 -14.20
C ARG A 21 4.24 3.68 -13.46
N GLN A 22 4.03 2.90 -12.40
CA GLN A 22 5.08 2.05 -11.84
C GLN A 22 5.68 1.14 -12.96
N ARG A 23 6.99 1.01 -13.05
CA ARG A 23 7.64 0.33 -14.19
C ARG A 23 8.08 -1.09 -13.85
N VAL A 24 8.32 -1.32 -12.57
CA VAL A 24 8.79 -2.59 -11.97
C VAL A 24 7.96 -2.91 -10.74
N SER A 25 8.03 -4.14 -10.24
CA SER A 25 7.46 -4.51 -8.96
C SER A 25 8.56 -4.65 -7.91
N HIS A 26 8.37 -4.06 -6.74
CA HIS A 26 9.22 -4.28 -5.57
C HIS A 26 8.62 -5.43 -4.77
N TYR A 27 9.34 -6.53 -4.70
CA TYR A 27 8.89 -7.75 -4.04
C TYR A 27 9.83 -8.02 -2.86
N THR A 28 9.26 -8.26 -1.69
CA THR A 28 10.02 -8.56 -0.48
C THR A 28 9.54 -9.86 0.13
N THR A 29 10.48 -10.72 0.49
CA THR A 29 10.25 -11.96 1.21
C THR A 29 11.37 -12.17 2.22
N ASP A 30 11.01 -12.11 3.48
CA ASP A 30 11.94 -12.04 4.62
C ASP A 30 12.98 -10.94 4.39
N SER A 31 14.26 -11.26 4.41
CA SER A 31 15.32 -10.29 4.15
C SER A 31 15.60 -10.07 2.65
N GLU A 32 15.05 -10.89 1.75
CA GLU A 32 15.32 -10.73 0.32
C GLU A 32 14.45 -9.60 -0.28
N PHE A 33 15.11 -8.61 -0.88
CA PHE A 33 14.47 -7.54 -1.64
C PHE A 33 14.75 -7.74 -3.12
N GLN A 34 13.69 -7.75 -3.93
CA GLN A 34 13.76 -8.03 -5.35
C GLN A 34 13.10 -6.93 -6.17
N ILE A 35 13.73 -6.58 -7.28
CA ILE A 35 13.13 -5.82 -8.38
C ILE A 35 12.70 -6.84 -9.43
N ARG A 36 11.40 -6.85 -9.76
CA ARG A 36 10.83 -7.73 -10.79
C ARG A 36 10.23 -6.91 -11.91
N PHE A 37 10.11 -7.50 -13.11
CA PHE A 37 9.22 -6.89 -14.09
C PHE A 37 7.78 -6.90 -13.54
N ARG A 38 7.04 -5.86 -13.89
CA ARG A 38 5.64 -5.73 -13.48
C ARG A 38 4.84 -6.96 -13.91
N GLY A 39 4.09 -7.53 -12.96
CA GLY A 39 3.24 -8.71 -13.16
C GLY A 39 3.99 -10.04 -13.29
N GLN A 40 5.31 -10.05 -13.07
CA GLN A 40 6.13 -11.26 -13.13
C GLN A 40 6.20 -11.95 -11.76
N THR A 41 5.55 -13.12 -11.64
CA THR A 41 5.55 -13.93 -10.41
C THR A 41 6.83 -14.71 -10.17
N TYR A 42 7.57 -15.07 -11.23
CA TYR A 42 8.79 -15.85 -11.13
C TYR A 42 9.97 -15.15 -11.79
N GLY A 43 11.09 -15.10 -11.07
CA GLY A 43 12.29 -14.40 -11.49
C GLY A 43 12.35 -12.94 -11.02
N TYR A 44 13.54 -12.36 -11.14
CA TYR A 44 13.84 -10.99 -10.75
C TYR A 44 14.87 -10.41 -11.72
N GLN A 45 14.84 -9.09 -11.87
CA GLN A 45 15.82 -8.31 -12.62
C GLN A 45 17.02 -7.94 -11.75
N ASP A 46 16.79 -7.68 -10.48
CA ASP A 46 17.82 -7.37 -9.48
C ASP A 46 17.35 -7.87 -8.11
N ARG A 47 18.30 -8.22 -7.24
CA ARG A 47 18.00 -8.67 -5.88
C ARG A 47 19.16 -8.42 -4.91
N VAL A 48 18.83 -8.25 -3.65
CA VAL A 48 19.80 -8.28 -2.54
C VAL A 48 19.20 -9.00 -1.33
N ASP A 49 20.07 -9.48 -0.45
CA ASP A 49 19.69 -9.91 0.90
C ASP A 49 19.95 -8.76 1.87
N LEU A 50 18.89 -8.18 2.44
CA LEU A 50 18.96 -7.09 3.41
C LEU A 50 19.54 -7.54 4.76
N ASN A 51 19.60 -8.84 5.05
CA ASN A 51 20.31 -9.40 6.21
C ASN A 51 21.82 -9.42 5.98
N ASN A 52 22.35 -8.30 5.49
CA ASN A 52 23.73 -8.08 5.19
C ASN A 52 24.08 -6.63 5.57
N ALA A 53 25.15 -6.47 6.34
CA ALA A 53 25.61 -5.18 6.86
C ALA A 53 25.92 -4.14 5.75
N THR A 54 26.20 -4.59 4.52
CA THR A 54 26.37 -3.73 3.34
C THR A 54 25.10 -2.94 3.03
N TYR A 55 23.92 -3.46 3.32
CA TYR A 55 22.64 -2.83 2.93
C TYR A 55 21.85 -2.32 4.11
N ALA A 56 21.79 -3.09 5.21
CA ALA A 56 20.92 -2.77 6.34
C ALA A 56 21.52 -3.18 7.68
N THR A 57 20.89 -2.71 8.75
CA THR A 57 21.05 -3.25 10.09
C THR A 57 19.82 -4.13 10.39
N TRP A 58 19.65 -5.21 9.62
CA TRP A 58 18.47 -6.08 9.72
C TRP A 58 18.41 -6.77 11.09
N ALA A 59 17.22 -6.93 11.63
CA ALA A 59 16.95 -7.54 12.93
C ALA A 59 16.60 -9.03 12.83
N GLY A 60 16.58 -9.60 11.62
CA GLY A 60 16.28 -11.01 11.39
C GLY A 60 14.79 -11.34 11.51
N ARG A 61 13.91 -10.37 11.24
CA ARG A 61 12.45 -10.51 11.33
C ARG A 61 11.83 -10.72 9.94
N THR A 62 10.52 -10.93 9.91
CA THR A 62 9.76 -11.32 8.72
C THR A 62 9.28 -10.09 7.94
N ASN A 63 9.24 -10.21 6.61
CA ASN A 63 8.63 -9.23 5.71
C ASN A 63 8.03 -9.96 4.51
N ARG A 64 6.79 -9.65 4.13
CA ARG A 64 6.18 -10.09 2.87
C ARG A 64 5.47 -8.90 2.25
N GLY A 65 6.09 -8.24 1.26
CA GLY A 65 5.52 -7.06 0.60
C GLY A 65 5.47 -5.78 1.44
N MET A 66 6.20 -5.72 2.56
CA MET A 66 6.25 -4.55 3.45
C MET A 66 7.31 -3.55 3.00
N SER A 67 7.11 -2.98 1.81
CA SER A 67 7.98 -1.94 1.26
C SER A 67 7.18 -0.84 0.57
N SER A 68 7.79 0.35 0.52
CA SER A 68 7.29 1.49 -0.26
C SER A 68 8.46 2.25 -0.83
N TYR A 69 8.46 2.48 -2.15
CA TYR A 69 9.42 3.36 -2.80
C TYR A 69 8.72 4.59 -3.33
N ASN A 70 9.16 5.75 -2.88
CA ASN A 70 8.71 7.03 -3.40
C ASN A 70 9.74 7.55 -4.41
N ASP A 71 9.42 7.43 -5.71
CA ASP A 71 10.30 7.87 -6.80
C ASP A 71 10.39 9.40 -6.88
N ARG A 72 9.40 10.14 -6.36
CA ARG A 72 9.41 11.62 -6.31
C ARG A 72 10.50 12.13 -5.38
N THR A 73 10.76 11.40 -4.29
CA THR A 73 11.80 11.72 -3.31
C THR A 73 13.00 10.77 -3.35
N GLN A 74 12.96 9.72 -4.17
CA GLN A 74 13.96 8.65 -4.24
C GLN A 74 14.25 8.03 -2.87
N VAL A 75 13.20 7.82 -2.07
CA VAL A 75 13.27 7.20 -0.74
C VAL A 75 12.64 5.81 -0.81
N LEU A 76 13.39 4.80 -0.40
CA LEU A 76 12.90 3.45 -0.18
C LEU A 76 12.69 3.23 1.32
N THR A 77 11.53 2.71 1.66
CA THR A 77 11.22 2.18 2.99
C THR A 77 10.97 0.68 2.89
N VAL A 78 11.63 -0.09 3.75
CA VAL A 78 11.36 -1.53 3.94
C VAL A 78 11.18 -1.78 5.42
N VAL A 79 10.18 -2.58 5.78
CA VAL A 79 9.81 -2.82 7.18
C VAL A 79 9.96 -4.30 7.48
N GLU A 80 10.47 -4.65 8.65
CA GLU A 80 10.45 -6.02 9.18
C GLU A 80 9.71 -6.06 10.52
N SER A 81 8.99 -7.14 10.78
CA SER A 81 8.24 -7.29 12.02
C SER A 81 8.18 -8.73 12.51
N ASN A 82 7.86 -8.89 13.79
CA ASN A 82 7.68 -10.20 14.42
C ASN A 82 6.29 -10.29 15.08
N THR A 83 5.98 -11.48 15.60
CA THR A 83 4.74 -11.78 16.31
C THR A 83 4.60 -11.02 17.64
N SER A 84 5.70 -10.49 18.18
CA SER A 84 5.68 -9.59 19.34
C SER A 84 5.37 -8.14 18.97
N ASN A 85 4.97 -7.86 17.73
CA ASN A 85 4.73 -6.52 17.19
C ASN A 85 5.95 -5.59 17.27
N ASN A 86 7.15 -6.13 17.38
CA ASN A 86 8.36 -5.32 17.25
C ASN A 86 8.62 -5.06 15.78
N ILE A 87 8.58 -3.80 15.40
CA ILE A 87 8.71 -3.34 14.02
C ILE A 87 10.04 -2.61 13.88
N ARG A 88 10.79 -2.93 12.83
CA ARG A 88 11.95 -2.14 12.40
C ARG A 88 11.67 -1.59 11.02
N ILE A 89 11.82 -0.29 10.88
CA ILE A 89 11.76 0.43 9.61
C ILE A 89 13.19 0.64 9.16
N HIS A 90 13.48 0.34 7.90
CA HIS A 90 14.68 0.76 7.22
C HIS A 90 14.32 1.79 6.17
N VAL A 91 15.07 2.88 6.13
CA VAL A 91 14.83 3.97 5.19
C VAL A 91 16.15 4.32 4.51
N TRP A 92 16.15 4.24 3.18
CA TRP A 92 17.27 4.62 2.33
C TRP A 92 16.83 5.76 1.44
N ARG A 93 17.67 6.77 1.31
CA ARG A 93 17.59 7.76 0.25
C ARG A 93 18.85 7.68 -0.58
N ASN A 94 18.69 7.66 -1.90
CA ASN A 94 19.80 7.83 -2.83
C ASN A 94 19.31 8.48 -4.12
N THR A 95 19.65 9.75 -4.33
CA THR A 95 19.19 10.49 -5.51
C THR A 95 19.98 10.19 -6.77
N SER A 96 21.09 9.44 -6.68
CA SER A 96 21.89 9.04 -7.85
C SER A 96 21.24 7.93 -8.68
N TYR A 97 20.30 7.17 -8.09
CA TYR A 97 19.64 6.06 -8.78
C TYR A 97 18.13 6.13 -8.62
N ARG A 98 17.41 5.56 -9.59
CA ARG A 98 15.96 5.38 -9.53
C ARG A 98 15.63 3.90 -9.57
N LEU A 99 14.89 3.45 -8.56
CA LEU A 99 14.43 2.05 -8.46
C LEU A 99 13.16 1.79 -9.29
N ASN A 100 12.57 2.84 -9.88
CA ASN A 100 11.38 2.76 -10.73
C ASN A 100 11.68 3.25 -12.17
N ASN A 101 12.72 2.71 -12.80
CA ASN A 101 13.13 3.10 -14.16
C ASN A 101 12.84 2.00 -15.21
N PHE A 102 12.50 2.36 -16.46
CA PHE A 102 12.32 1.41 -17.58
C PHE A 102 13.62 0.69 -17.90
N SER A 103 14.73 1.41 -17.82
CA SER A 103 16.08 0.89 -18.05
C SER A 103 16.76 0.47 -16.75
N HIS A 104 16.01 -0.06 -15.77
CA HIS A 104 16.63 -0.63 -14.58
C HIS A 104 17.68 -1.69 -15.00
N LYS A 105 18.78 -1.80 -14.26
CA LYS A 105 19.85 -2.76 -14.56
C LYS A 105 20.24 -3.47 -13.28
N ALA A 106 20.59 -4.75 -13.39
CA ALA A 106 21.15 -5.50 -12.27
C ALA A 106 22.33 -4.73 -11.65
N GLY A 107 22.41 -4.69 -10.32
CA GLY A 107 23.37 -3.90 -9.57
C GLY A 107 22.92 -2.47 -9.23
N THR A 108 21.83 -1.97 -9.84
CA THR A 108 21.26 -0.66 -9.47
C THR A 108 20.73 -0.70 -8.04
N LEU A 109 20.08 -1.81 -7.65
CA LEU A 109 19.59 -2.00 -6.28
C LEU A 109 20.76 -2.05 -5.29
N HIS A 110 21.81 -2.79 -5.62
CA HIS A 110 23.03 -2.83 -4.82
C HIS A 110 23.58 -1.43 -4.59
N ALA A 111 23.86 -0.67 -5.65
CA ALA A 111 24.46 0.65 -5.56
C ALA A 111 23.55 1.67 -4.83
N PHE A 112 22.23 1.61 -5.07
CA PHE A 112 21.27 2.44 -4.35
C PHE A 112 21.39 2.24 -2.84
N LEU A 113 21.35 0.98 -2.39
CA LEU A 113 21.33 0.62 -0.98
C LEU A 113 22.71 0.76 -0.31
N SER A 114 23.77 0.24 -0.94
CA SER A 114 25.11 0.22 -0.35
C SER A 114 25.68 1.63 -0.20
N GLU A 115 25.53 2.49 -1.20
CA GLU A 115 26.02 3.88 -1.11
C GLU A 115 25.23 4.69 -0.06
N ALA A 116 23.91 4.48 0.03
CA ALA A 116 23.08 5.08 1.08
C ALA A 116 23.50 4.59 2.47
N LYS A 117 23.76 3.29 2.63
CA LYS A 117 24.23 2.67 3.86
C LYS A 117 25.59 3.20 4.28
N THR A 118 26.53 3.36 3.35
CA THR A 118 27.86 3.94 3.59
C THR A 118 27.79 5.42 3.98
N ALA A 119 26.88 6.20 3.39
CA ALA A 119 26.68 7.60 3.76
C ALA A 119 26.17 7.79 5.20
N GLY A 120 25.45 6.79 5.74
CA GLY A 120 24.95 6.81 7.10
C GLY A 120 23.77 7.79 7.32
N PRO A 121 23.38 8.03 8.58
CA PRO A 121 22.27 8.92 8.92
C PRO A 121 22.50 10.39 8.54
N ALA A 122 21.44 11.10 8.14
CA ALA A 122 21.51 12.49 7.72
C ALA A 122 21.15 13.49 8.83
N ALA A 123 22.08 14.40 9.15
CA ALA A 123 21.76 15.56 9.98
C ALA A 123 20.70 16.44 9.28
N GLY A 124 19.54 16.61 9.89
CA GLY A 124 18.41 17.36 9.31
C GLY A 124 17.27 16.51 8.71
N GLY A 125 17.31 15.18 8.85
CA GLY A 125 16.20 14.30 8.46
C GLY A 125 16.43 13.55 7.15
N ILE A 126 15.56 12.58 6.84
CA ILE A 126 15.78 11.66 5.72
C ILE A 126 15.86 12.35 4.35
N LEU A 127 15.21 13.50 4.18
CA LEU A 127 15.16 14.23 2.92
C LEU A 127 16.27 15.29 2.78
N SER A 128 17.08 15.54 3.82
CA SER A 128 18.02 16.67 3.85
C SER A 128 19.28 16.44 3.01
N THR A 129 19.66 15.18 2.78
CA THR A 129 20.86 14.83 1.98
C THR A 129 20.50 13.97 0.77
N ALA A 130 21.40 13.94 -0.21
CA ALA A 130 21.24 13.13 -1.42
C ALA A 130 21.33 11.63 -1.16
N LYS A 131 22.14 11.21 -0.18
CA LYS A 131 22.39 9.81 0.18
C LYS A 131 22.36 9.69 1.70
N ASN A 132 21.55 8.77 2.20
CA ASN A 132 21.53 8.44 3.62
C ASN A 132 20.79 7.13 3.88
N TYR A 133 21.08 6.54 5.03
CA TYR A 133 20.40 5.38 5.57
C TYR A 133 20.12 5.59 7.06
N SER A 134 18.93 5.21 7.49
CA SER A 134 18.56 5.17 8.90
C SER A 134 17.60 4.01 9.17
N PHE A 135 17.57 3.54 10.40
CA PHE A 135 16.58 2.55 10.83
C PHE A 135 15.92 2.98 12.14
N TYR A 136 14.71 2.48 12.37
CA TYR A 136 13.86 2.88 13.48
C TYR A 136 13.20 1.66 14.08
N ASP A 137 13.31 1.46 15.39
CA ASP A 137 12.57 0.44 16.12
C ASP A 137 11.38 1.06 16.86
N PHE A 138 10.22 0.39 16.79
CA PHE A 138 9.05 0.72 17.59
C PHE A 138 8.16 -0.51 17.75
N THR A 139 7.14 -0.41 18.61
CA THR A 139 6.14 -1.46 18.78
C THR A 139 4.77 -0.91 18.40
N TRP A 140 4.00 -1.68 17.64
CA TRP A 140 2.60 -1.35 17.32
C TRP A 140 1.65 -2.47 17.73
N SER A 141 1.20 -2.42 18.98
CA SER A 141 0.30 -3.41 19.53
C SER A 141 -1.16 -2.98 19.40
N GLN A 142 -1.96 -3.74 18.64
CA GLN A 142 -3.43 -3.70 18.68
C GLN A 142 -3.97 -5.10 19.04
N THR A 143 -5.19 -5.19 19.56
CA THR A 143 -5.80 -6.47 19.95
C THR A 143 -5.80 -7.48 18.79
N GLY A 144 -5.28 -8.68 19.00
CA GLY A 144 -5.20 -9.74 17.99
C GLY A 144 -4.04 -9.61 16.97
N SER A 145 -3.25 -8.52 17.00
CA SER A 145 -2.22 -8.25 15.99
C SER A 145 -0.94 -9.08 16.10
N THR A 146 -0.81 -9.93 17.12
CA THR A 146 0.43 -10.66 17.45
C THR A 146 0.60 -11.98 16.69
N ARG A 147 -0.38 -12.38 15.88
CA ARG A 147 -0.36 -13.66 15.16
C ARG A 147 -0.76 -13.42 13.69
N ALA A 148 -0.21 -14.26 12.81
CA ALA A 148 -0.55 -14.33 11.38
C ALA A 148 -0.23 -13.06 10.56
N GLU A 149 -1.01 -12.77 9.52
CA GLU A 149 -0.76 -11.73 8.51
C GLU A 149 -0.28 -10.36 9.03
N PRO A 150 -0.86 -9.76 10.09
CA PRO A 150 -0.42 -8.44 10.55
C PRO A 150 1.05 -8.40 11.01
N SER A 151 1.66 -9.55 11.33
CA SER A 151 3.05 -9.66 11.79
C SER A 151 4.07 -9.75 10.65
N TYR A 152 3.63 -9.94 9.41
CA TYR A 152 4.54 -10.12 8.26
C TYR A 152 4.06 -9.49 6.95
N HIS A 153 2.82 -8.99 6.85
CA HIS A 153 2.29 -8.37 5.63
C HIS A 153 1.47 -7.12 5.95
N MET A 154 2.08 -5.97 5.65
CA MET A 154 1.51 -4.64 5.78
C MET A 154 1.72 -3.87 4.48
N LYS A 155 0.82 -2.95 4.17
CA LYS A 155 1.03 -2.00 3.06
C LYS A 155 1.58 -0.69 3.60
N ILE A 156 2.71 -0.29 3.03
CA ILE A 156 3.47 0.88 3.45
C ILE A 156 3.25 2.01 2.45
N THR A 157 3.22 3.25 2.93
CA THR A 157 3.14 4.46 2.08
C THR A 157 4.23 5.45 2.50
N MET A 158 5.28 5.63 1.68
CA MET A 158 6.33 6.60 1.95
C MET A 158 5.93 7.99 1.44
N GLY A 159 5.63 8.91 2.35
CA GLY A 159 5.21 10.27 2.04
C GLY A 159 6.30 11.14 1.40
N ASP A 160 5.91 12.17 0.66
CA ASP A 160 6.84 13.19 0.18
C ASP A 160 7.43 14.00 1.34
N ASN A 161 6.67 14.12 2.43
CA ASN A 161 7.05 14.85 3.64
C ASN A 161 7.90 14.04 4.63
N GLY A 162 8.30 12.81 4.29
CA GLY A 162 9.10 11.97 5.19
C GLY A 162 8.28 11.13 6.19
N VAL A 163 6.96 11.29 6.24
CA VAL A 163 6.06 10.46 7.07
C VAL A 163 5.81 9.12 6.39
N ILE A 164 5.72 8.05 7.18
CA ILE A 164 5.52 6.68 6.68
C ILE A 164 4.15 6.19 7.15
N GLY A 165 3.25 5.89 6.22
CA GLY A 165 1.95 5.28 6.49
C GLY A 165 2.02 3.75 6.57
N PHE A 166 1.25 3.16 7.48
CA PHE A 166 1.16 1.72 7.73
C PHE A 166 -0.30 1.29 7.69
N SER A 167 -0.64 0.38 6.78
CA SER A 167 -1.94 -0.30 6.77
C SER A 167 -1.75 -1.77 7.06
N ARG A 168 -2.51 -2.30 8.02
CA ARG A 168 -2.48 -3.73 8.35
C ARG A 168 -3.88 -4.31 8.47
N PHE A 169 -4.00 -5.55 8.01
CA PHE A 169 -5.19 -6.37 8.20
C PHE A 169 -4.91 -7.35 9.33
N ASN A 170 -5.84 -7.45 10.25
CA ASN A 170 -5.77 -8.33 11.39
C ASN A 170 -7.05 -9.18 11.42
N HIS A 171 -6.99 -10.33 10.76
CA HIS A 171 -8.12 -11.24 10.68
C HIS A 171 -8.44 -11.89 12.05
N ASP A 172 -7.45 -12.07 12.93
CA ASP A 172 -7.66 -12.65 14.27
C ASP A 172 -8.35 -11.65 15.21
N GLY A 173 -8.05 -10.37 15.06
CA GLY A 173 -8.69 -9.27 15.78
C GLY A 173 -9.89 -8.66 15.08
N TYR A 174 -10.33 -9.23 13.95
CA TYR A 174 -11.47 -8.73 13.17
C TYR A 174 -11.36 -7.24 12.83
N ALA A 175 -10.17 -6.80 12.42
CA ALA A 175 -9.87 -5.40 12.20
C ALA A 175 -8.96 -5.10 10.98
N GLN A 176 -9.11 -3.89 10.43
CA GLN A 176 -8.10 -3.26 9.58
C GLN A 176 -7.73 -1.91 10.20
N TYR A 177 -6.44 -1.69 10.41
CA TYR A 177 -5.91 -0.50 11.07
C TYR A 177 -5.01 0.32 10.15
N TYR A 178 -4.95 1.62 10.43
CA TYR A 178 -4.01 2.55 9.84
C TYR A 178 -3.24 3.33 10.91
N GLY A 179 -1.96 3.56 10.68
CA GLY A 179 -1.11 4.38 11.53
C GLY A 179 0.00 5.05 10.73
N THR A 180 0.67 6.03 11.34
CA THR A 180 1.76 6.77 10.69
C THR A 180 2.97 6.84 11.60
N PHE A 181 4.16 6.67 11.05
CA PHE A 181 5.42 6.93 11.72
C PHE A 181 6.01 8.26 11.25
N THR A 182 6.22 9.19 12.17
CA THR A 182 6.90 10.47 11.92
C THR A 182 8.31 10.41 12.48
N ILE A 183 9.30 10.58 11.60
CA ILE A 183 10.72 10.60 11.97
C ILE A 183 11.02 11.91 12.73
N ALA A 184 11.62 11.79 13.92
CA ALA A 184 12.09 12.94 14.71
C ALA A 184 13.60 13.13 14.60
N SER A 185 14.38 12.03 14.56
CA SER A 185 15.83 12.04 14.39
C SER A 185 16.29 10.79 13.65
N THR A 186 17.27 10.94 12.75
CA THR A 186 17.85 9.83 11.96
C THR A 186 18.82 8.96 12.76
N GLY A 187 19.15 9.32 14.00
CA GLY A 187 20.07 8.57 14.85
C GLY A 187 21.54 8.70 14.42
N SER A 188 22.36 7.70 14.77
CA SER A 188 23.78 7.63 14.46
C SER A 188 24.15 6.28 13.84
N ALA A 189 25.34 6.16 13.25
CA ALA A 189 25.77 4.92 12.62
C ALA A 189 25.69 3.73 13.61
N GLY A 190 24.96 2.69 13.23
CA GLY A 190 24.74 1.49 14.06
C GLY A 190 23.63 1.61 15.11
N ASN A 191 23.08 2.79 15.34
CA ASN A 191 22.03 3.02 16.34
C ASN A 191 20.72 3.44 15.70
N SER A 192 19.59 3.03 16.29
CA SER A 192 18.27 3.41 15.81
C SER A 192 18.09 4.94 15.88
N GLY A 193 17.46 5.50 14.86
CA GLY A 193 16.83 6.82 14.96
C GLY A 193 15.63 6.80 15.90
N THR A 194 15.05 7.98 16.12
CA THR A 194 13.85 8.15 16.92
C THR A 194 12.72 8.74 16.08
N GLY A 195 11.50 8.41 16.48
CA GLY A 195 10.28 8.91 15.86
C GLY A 195 9.08 8.50 16.68
N THR A 196 7.92 8.94 16.24
CA THR A 196 6.65 8.65 16.92
C THR A 196 5.76 7.90 15.97
N PHE A 197 5.30 6.72 16.41
CA PHE A 197 4.19 6.05 15.77
C PHE A 197 2.88 6.59 16.33
N ASN A 198 2.03 7.11 15.46
CA ASN A 198 0.69 7.57 15.78
C ASN A 198 -0.31 6.58 15.19
N ASP A 199 -1.01 5.85 16.06
CA ASP A 199 -2.15 5.05 15.64
C ASP A 199 -3.32 5.99 15.35
N ARG A 200 -3.87 5.92 14.14
CA ARG A 200 -4.94 6.83 13.73
C ARG A 200 -6.29 6.44 14.32
N GLY A 201 -6.41 5.27 14.96
CA GLY A 201 -7.63 4.82 15.63
C GLY A 201 -8.79 4.47 14.69
N VAL A 202 -8.59 4.59 13.37
CA VAL A 202 -9.58 4.21 12.36
C VAL A 202 -9.54 2.69 12.18
N ASN A 203 -10.31 1.97 13.00
CA ASN A 203 -10.53 0.55 12.82
C ASN A 203 -11.72 0.31 11.90
N LEU A 204 -11.47 -0.25 10.72
CA LEU A 204 -12.54 -0.55 9.77
C LEU A 204 -13.35 -1.82 10.13
N GLY A 205 -12.80 -2.71 10.95
CA GLY A 205 -13.46 -3.95 11.36
C GLY A 205 -13.66 -4.95 10.21
N ASN A 206 -13.69 -6.25 10.47
CA ASN A 206 -14.08 -7.26 9.49
C ASN A 206 -14.76 -8.45 10.18
N THR A 207 -15.34 -9.36 9.42
CA THR A 207 -15.95 -10.58 9.96
C THR A 207 -15.20 -11.83 9.54
N THR A 208 -14.44 -11.78 8.44
CA THR A 208 -13.62 -12.93 8.06
C THR A 208 -12.45 -13.13 9.02
N SER A 209 -12.23 -14.38 9.41
CA SER A 209 -11.03 -14.82 10.15
C SER A 209 -9.92 -15.32 9.23
N TYR A 210 -10.06 -15.16 7.91
CA TYR A 210 -9.09 -15.65 6.92
C TYR A 210 -8.12 -14.55 6.49
N GLY A 211 -6.83 -14.88 6.55
CA GLY A 211 -5.72 -14.08 6.06
C GLY A 211 -5.26 -14.51 4.66
N ILE A 212 -4.21 -13.84 4.20
CA ILE A 212 -3.59 -14.09 2.89
C ILE A 212 -3.14 -15.55 2.70
N ASP A 213 -2.74 -16.25 3.77
CA ASP A 213 -2.27 -17.64 3.69
C ASP A 213 -3.41 -18.61 3.35
N GLN A 214 -4.67 -18.26 3.63
CA GLN A 214 -5.84 -19.06 3.23
C GLN A 214 -6.16 -18.91 1.75
N SER A 215 -6.00 -17.70 1.18
CA SER A 215 -6.08 -17.47 -0.26
C SER A 215 -5.60 -16.07 -0.62
N GLU A 216 -4.54 -16.00 -1.42
CA GLU A 216 -4.03 -14.74 -1.96
C GLU A 216 -5.09 -14.04 -2.83
N SER A 217 -5.88 -14.79 -3.58
CA SER A 217 -6.90 -14.22 -4.47
C SER A 217 -7.97 -13.45 -3.69
N TRP A 218 -8.44 -14.00 -2.58
CA TRP A 218 -9.58 -13.45 -1.85
C TRP A 218 -9.18 -12.56 -0.68
N TYR A 219 -8.14 -12.94 0.07
CA TYR A 219 -7.83 -12.37 1.37
C TYR A 219 -6.55 -11.54 1.39
N GLY A 220 -6.33 -10.92 2.54
CA GLY A 220 -5.14 -10.14 2.86
C GLY A 220 -5.19 -8.68 2.43
N MET A 221 -4.17 -7.95 2.88
CA MET A 221 -3.98 -6.55 2.54
C MET A 221 -3.59 -6.37 1.07
N LYS A 222 -4.32 -5.51 0.38
CA LYS A 222 -4.14 -5.16 -1.04
C LYS A 222 -3.96 -3.65 -1.16
N HIS A 223 -3.47 -3.21 -2.32
CA HIS A 223 -3.41 -1.78 -2.60
C HIS A 223 -3.65 -1.44 -4.08
N MET A 224 -4.14 -0.22 -4.31
CA MET A 224 -4.28 0.43 -5.61
C MET A 224 -3.80 1.88 -5.50
N MET A 225 -3.41 2.50 -6.61
CA MET A 225 -2.92 3.87 -6.64
C MET A 225 -3.58 4.65 -7.78
N THR A 226 -4.00 5.88 -7.52
CA THR A 226 -4.56 6.76 -8.56
C THR A 226 -3.55 7.05 -9.67
N TRP A 227 -4.04 7.42 -10.85
CA TRP A 227 -3.20 7.70 -12.02
C TRP A 227 -2.33 8.96 -11.88
N ASP A 228 -2.68 9.86 -10.97
CA ASP A 228 -1.86 11.00 -10.61
C ASP A 228 -0.83 10.68 -9.50
N ASN A 229 -0.82 9.44 -9.00
CA ASN A 229 -0.03 8.97 -7.86
C ASN A 229 -0.25 9.77 -6.57
N GLN A 230 -1.35 10.53 -6.43
CA GLN A 230 -1.64 11.34 -5.23
C GLN A 230 -2.34 10.55 -4.12
N TRP A 231 -3.04 9.47 -4.47
CA TRP A 231 -3.81 8.68 -3.51
C TRP A 231 -3.52 7.20 -3.65
N MET A 232 -3.33 6.54 -2.51
CA MET A 232 -3.18 5.10 -2.41
C MET A 232 -4.34 4.52 -1.61
N ALA A 233 -5.11 3.63 -2.23
CA ALA A 233 -6.13 2.85 -1.54
C ALA A 233 -5.48 1.58 -0.99
N THR A 234 -5.50 1.37 0.33
CA THR A 234 -5.14 0.10 0.97
C THR A 234 -6.39 -0.57 1.49
N TYR A 235 -6.59 -1.84 1.17
CA TYR A 235 -7.86 -2.49 1.43
C TYR A 235 -7.74 -3.97 1.73
N SER A 236 -8.71 -4.49 2.46
CA SER A 236 -8.91 -5.92 2.72
C SER A 236 -10.41 -6.25 2.53
N PRO A 237 -10.78 -7.51 2.33
CA PRO A 237 -12.19 -7.89 2.34
C PRO A 237 -12.80 -7.68 3.73
N TYR A 238 -14.10 -7.39 3.76
CA TYR A 238 -14.88 -7.33 5.00
C TYR A 238 -15.33 -8.74 5.44
N TYR A 239 -15.74 -9.59 4.50
CA TYR A 239 -16.29 -10.92 4.72
C TYR A 239 -15.59 -11.99 3.86
N TYR A 240 -16.00 -13.25 4.02
CA TYR A 240 -15.45 -14.39 3.28
C TYR A 240 -15.60 -14.21 1.75
N TYR A 241 -14.67 -14.82 0.99
CA TYR A 241 -14.66 -14.87 -0.47
C TYR A 241 -14.58 -13.51 -1.17
N GLY A 242 -13.83 -12.57 -0.57
CA GLY A 242 -13.64 -11.24 -1.16
C GLY A 242 -14.86 -10.31 -1.01
N SER A 243 -15.82 -10.69 -0.16
CA SER A 243 -17.06 -9.95 0.00
C SER A 243 -16.88 -8.68 0.83
N GLY A 244 -17.52 -7.61 0.36
CA GLY A 244 -17.38 -6.28 0.95
C GLY A 244 -15.94 -5.75 0.91
N ILE A 245 -15.73 -4.58 1.49
CA ILE A 245 -14.42 -3.93 1.50
C ILE A 245 -14.25 -3.07 2.75
N ASN A 246 -13.04 -3.09 3.29
CA ASN A 246 -12.53 -2.08 4.19
C ASN A 246 -11.41 -1.36 3.46
N CYS A 247 -11.46 -0.04 3.35
CA CYS A 247 -10.46 0.71 2.61
C CYS A 247 -10.06 2.00 3.31
N HIS A 248 -8.75 2.18 3.48
CA HIS A 248 -8.15 3.47 3.76
C HIS A 248 -7.65 4.07 2.45
N VAL A 249 -7.93 5.35 2.24
CA VAL A 249 -7.48 6.12 1.08
C VAL A 249 -6.50 7.18 1.57
N ILE A 250 -5.23 7.01 1.21
CA ILE A 250 -4.09 7.66 1.85
C ILE A 250 -3.48 8.65 0.88
N ASN A 251 -3.29 9.90 1.32
CA ASN A 251 -2.56 10.88 0.53
C ASN A 251 -1.06 10.53 0.49
N THR A 252 -0.48 10.42 -0.70
CA THR A 252 0.91 10.01 -0.86
C THR A 252 1.91 11.15 -0.62
N VAL A 253 1.47 12.41 -0.64
CA VAL A 253 2.31 13.56 -0.30
C VAL A 253 2.46 13.64 1.23
N ASP A 254 1.35 13.46 1.94
CA ASP A 254 1.30 13.49 3.40
C ASP A 254 0.40 12.36 3.94
N PRO A 255 0.99 11.20 4.31
CA PRO A 255 0.25 10.05 4.82
C PRO A 255 -0.54 10.29 6.11
N THR A 256 -0.40 11.44 6.79
CA THR A 256 -1.28 11.81 7.91
C THR A 256 -2.68 12.23 7.45
N LYS A 257 -2.86 12.49 6.15
CA LYS A 257 -4.11 12.90 5.53
C LYS A 257 -4.74 11.70 4.86
N ILE A 258 -5.78 11.18 5.49
CA ILE A 258 -6.52 10.02 4.99
C ILE A 258 -8.01 10.30 4.90
N PHE A 259 -8.67 9.50 4.08
CA PHE A 259 -10.08 9.19 4.21
C PHE A 259 -10.24 7.67 4.33
N TYR A 260 -11.44 7.20 4.60
CA TYR A 260 -11.76 5.79 4.53
C TYR A 260 -13.16 5.56 3.96
N PHE A 261 -13.47 4.31 3.62
CA PHE A 261 -14.83 3.86 3.40
C PHE A 261 -14.94 2.35 3.62
N ARG A 262 -16.17 1.87 3.76
CA ARG A 262 -16.46 0.45 3.91
C ARG A 262 -17.72 0.01 3.16
N ASN A 263 -17.74 -1.25 2.76
CA ASN A 263 -18.95 -1.97 2.39
C ASN A 263 -19.01 -3.25 3.22
N THR A 264 -20.01 -3.37 4.09
CA THR A 264 -20.13 -4.47 5.05
C THR A 264 -21.01 -5.62 4.55
N THR A 265 -21.16 -5.78 3.23
CA THR A 265 -21.92 -6.89 2.65
C THR A 265 -21.21 -8.23 2.87
N SER A 266 -21.98 -9.28 3.16
CA SER A 266 -21.49 -10.65 3.34
C SER A 266 -21.63 -11.55 2.11
N VAL A 267 -22.32 -11.06 1.08
CA VAL A 267 -22.79 -11.91 -0.03
C VAL A 267 -22.06 -11.63 -1.35
N ASN A 268 -21.36 -10.50 -1.47
CA ASN A 268 -20.98 -9.93 -2.77
C ASN A 268 -19.54 -9.44 -2.79
N GLY A 269 -18.81 -9.80 -3.86
CA GLY A 269 -17.45 -9.35 -4.11
C GLY A 269 -17.35 -7.83 -4.27
N CYS A 270 -16.30 -7.24 -3.71
CA CYS A 270 -15.96 -5.84 -3.92
C CYS A 270 -14.59 -5.71 -4.59
N ALA A 271 -14.48 -4.85 -5.59
CA ALA A 271 -13.23 -4.50 -6.23
C ALA A 271 -13.07 -2.98 -6.29
N ILE A 272 -11.84 -2.49 -6.19
CA ILE A 272 -11.51 -1.09 -6.38
C ILE A 272 -10.41 -0.97 -7.43
N VAL A 273 -10.57 -0.04 -8.37
CA VAL A 273 -9.57 0.24 -9.40
C VAL A 273 -9.41 1.75 -9.61
N PRO A 274 -8.21 2.21 -9.99
CA PRO A 274 -7.99 3.62 -10.34
C PRO A 274 -8.88 4.07 -11.50
N PHE A 275 -9.41 5.29 -11.42
CA PHE A 275 -10.31 5.89 -12.40
C PHE A 275 -10.00 7.38 -12.61
N LYS A 276 -10.13 7.85 -13.86
CA LYS A 276 -9.72 9.20 -14.27
C LYS A 276 -8.27 9.50 -13.89
N GLU A 277 -7.97 10.64 -13.26
CA GLU A 277 -6.61 10.94 -12.79
C GLU A 277 -6.47 10.66 -11.29
N ASP A 278 -7.44 11.11 -10.50
CA ASP A 278 -7.34 11.31 -9.06
C ASP A 278 -8.39 10.53 -8.25
N LYS A 279 -9.06 9.56 -8.89
CA LYS A 279 -10.22 8.85 -8.31
C LYS A 279 -10.07 7.34 -8.40
N PHE A 280 -11.01 6.65 -7.78
CA PHE A 280 -11.22 5.23 -7.98
C PHE A 280 -12.68 4.95 -8.35
N ILE A 281 -12.90 3.78 -8.96
CA ILE A 281 -14.22 3.14 -9.02
C ILE A 281 -14.20 1.96 -8.06
N SER A 282 -15.24 1.86 -7.23
CA SER A 282 -15.58 0.67 -6.46
C SER A 282 -16.72 -0.07 -7.16
N CYS A 283 -16.53 -1.36 -7.43
CA CYS A 283 -17.55 -2.26 -7.96
C CYS A 283 -18.16 -3.07 -6.82
N VAL A 284 -19.48 -3.08 -6.74
CA VAL A 284 -20.28 -3.90 -5.84
C VAL A 284 -21.23 -4.73 -6.67
N THR A 285 -21.22 -6.04 -6.50
CA THR A 285 -22.06 -6.97 -7.27
C THR A 285 -23.20 -7.50 -6.39
N PRO A 286 -24.28 -6.73 -6.13
CA PRO A 286 -25.28 -7.00 -5.10
C PRO A 286 -26.01 -8.36 -5.24
N ASN A 287 -26.11 -8.82 -6.48
CA ASN A 287 -26.90 -9.96 -6.92
C ASN A 287 -26.08 -10.76 -7.95
N ASN A 288 -26.53 -11.99 -8.21
CA ASN A 288 -26.09 -12.72 -9.39
C ASN A 288 -26.49 -11.94 -10.66
N SER A 289 -25.80 -12.18 -11.77
CA SER A 289 -26.00 -11.42 -13.01
C SER A 289 -27.33 -11.71 -13.73
N ASP A 290 -28.25 -12.44 -13.10
CA ASP A 290 -29.55 -12.84 -13.62
C ASP A 290 -30.68 -11.82 -13.37
N SER A 291 -30.43 -10.75 -12.60
CA SER A 291 -31.42 -9.68 -12.34
C SER A 291 -30.83 -8.28 -12.48
N THR A 292 -29.86 -7.91 -11.65
CA THR A 292 -29.30 -6.56 -11.63
C THR A 292 -27.79 -6.66 -11.79
N GLY A 293 -27.25 -6.01 -12.83
CA GLY A 293 -25.82 -5.99 -13.10
C GLY A 293 -25.03 -5.26 -12.00
N PRO A 294 -23.69 -5.35 -12.03
CA PRO A 294 -22.82 -4.73 -11.03
C PRO A 294 -23.02 -3.23 -10.90
N TYR A 295 -23.02 -2.72 -9.67
CA TYR A 295 -23.04 -1.30 -9.39
C TYR A 295 -21.61 -0.76 -9.29
N LEU A 296 -21.38 0.36 -9.96
CA LEU A 296 -20.13 1.11 -9.93
C LEU A 296 -20.33 2.44 -9.20
N TYR A 297 -19.50 2.66 -8.19
CA TYR A 297 -19.49 3.85 -7.35
C TYR A 297 -18.18 4.60 -7.50
N ILE A 298 -18.25 5.92 -7.60
CA ILE A 298 -17.06 6.77 -7.64
C ILE A 298 -16.56 7.00 -6.21
N VAL A 299 -15.28 6.72 -5.98
CA VAL A 299 -14.56 7.10 -4.77
C VAL A 299 -13.67 8.28 -5.14
N ASP A 300 -13.94 9.46 -4.58
CA ASP A 300 -13.37 10.74 -5.03
C ASP A 300 -12.54 11.43 -3.93
N PRO A 301 -11.35 10.90 -3.60
CA PRO A 301 -10.51 11.48 -2.56
C PRO A 301 -9.93 12.84 -2.97
N GLY A 302 -9.68 13.08 -4.27
CA GLY A 302 -9.18 14.35 -4.79
C GLY A 302 -10.14 15.51 -4.52
N SER A 303 -11.41 15.34 -4.87
CA SER A 303 -12.44 16.36 -4.61
C SER A 303 -12.75 16.48 -3.12
N ALA A 304 -12.76 15.36 -2.39
CA ALA A 304 -12.97 15.37 -0.93
C ALA A 304 -11.87 16.15 -0.19
N ALA A 305 -10.60 16.01 -0.60
CA ALA A 305 -9.49 16.76 0.00
C ALA A 305 -9.49 18.24 -0.37
N THR A 306 -10.00 18.60 -1.55
CA THR A 306 -10.04 19.98 -2.02
C THR A 306 -11.19 20.75 -1.36
N ASN A 307 -12.37 20.13 -1.28
CA ASN A 307 -13.60 20.81 -0.89
C ASN A 307 -14.08 20.44 0.52
N PHE A 308 -13.47 19.43 1.16
CA PHE A 308 -13.93 18.86 2.43
C PHE A 308 -15.42 18.52 2.40
N ARG A 309 -15.85 17.90 1.29
CA ARG A 309 -17.22 17.43 1.10
C ARG A 309 -17.26 16.10 0.37
N ARG A 310 -18.25 15.28 0.73
CA ARG A 310 -18.64 14.07 -0.01
C ARG A 310 -19.37 14.42 -1.30
N THR A 311 -19.57 13.41 -2.13
CA THR A 311 -20.40 13.49 -3.35
C THR A 311 -21.85 13.89 -3.06
N ASP A 312 -22.37 13.59 -1.87
CA ASP A 312 -23.71 13.98 -1.42
C ASP A 312 -23.78 15.40 -0.79
N GLY A 313 -22.67 16.14 -0.77
CA GLY A 313 -22.59 17.50 -0.23
C GLY A 313 -22.32 17.59 1.28
N THR A 314 -22.25 16.47 2.00
CA THR A 314 -21.95 16.44 3.44
C THR A 314 -20.50 16.87 3.71
N THR A 315 -20.30 17.70 4.73
CA THR A 315 -18.97 18.14 5.18
C THR A 315 -18.12 16.96 5.64
N LEU A 316 -16.83 16.98 5.29
CA LEU A 316 -15.81 16.02 5.70
C LEU A 316 -14.64 16.72 6.39
N SER A 317 -13.86 15.92 7.09
CA SER A 317 -12.48 16.24 7.47
C SER A 317 -11.59 15.08 7.03
N TYR A 318 -10.27 15.24 7.15
CA TYR A 318 -9.41 14.06 7.20
C TYR A 318 -9.84 13.13 8.33
N ASP A 319 -9.58 11.83 8.15
CA ASP A 319 -10.18 10.73 8.92
C ASP A 319 -11.71 10.63 8.76
N GLY A 320 -12.27 11.23 7.70
CA GLY A 320 -13.69 11.13 7.38
C GLY A 320 -14.04 9.90 6.52
N ASP A 321 -15.27 9.42 6.68
CA ASP A 321 -15.86 8.37 5.83
C ASP A 321 -16.38 8.95 4.51
N LEU A 322 -15.80 8.52 3.38
CA LEU A 322 -16.20 8.97 2.04
C LEU A 322 -17.60 8.51 1.65
N GLN A 323 -18.10 7.42 2.24
CA GLN A 323 -19.42 6.83 1.95
C GLN A 323 -19.79 6.82 0.44
N PRO A 324 -18.95 6.23 -0.43
CA PRO A 324 -19.17 6.27 -1.88
C PRO A 324 -20.48 5.58 -2.31
N TYR A 325 -21.05 4.74 -1.43
CA TYR A 325 -22.27 3.98 -1.68
C TYR A 325 -23.57 4.74 -1.35
N ASN A 326 -23.48 5.91 -0.69
CA ASN A 326 -24.65 6.69 -0.25
C ASN A 326 -25.17 7.66 -1.32
N VAL A 327 -24.94 7.35 -2.60
CA VAL A 327 -25.39 8.17 -3.73
C VAL A 327 -26.60 7.53 -4.42
N THR A 328 -27.55 8.36 -4.85
CA THR A 328 -28.75 7.93 -5.58
C THR A 328 -28.46 7.55 -7.03
N THR A 329 -27.27 7.90 -7.55
CA THR A 329 -26.83 7.60 -8.91
C THR A 329 -25.58 6.74 -8.87
N TYR A 330 -25.69 5.53 -9.39
CA TYR A 330 -24.60 4.59 -9.63
C TYR A 330 -24.60 4.21 -11.10
N TYR A 331 -23.44 3.78 -11.62
CA TYR A 331 -23.35 3.26 -12.98
C TYR A 331 -23.53 1.75 -12.96
N GLN A 332 -24.04 1.20 -14.05
CA GLN A 332 -24.08 -0.23 -14.30
C GLN A 332 -23.43 -0.52 -15.64
N PHE A 333 -22.93 -1.73 -15.81
CA PHE A 333 -22.57 -2.25 -17.13
C PHE A 333 -23.29 -3.56 -17.36
N ASP A 334 -23.66 -3.79 -18.61
CA ASP A 334 -24.38 -4.99 -19.01
C ASP A 334 -23.50 -6.23 -18.81
N THR A 335 -24.04 -7.24 -18.15
CA THR A 335 -23.42 -8.55 -18.02
C THR A 335 -24.32 -9.60 -18.66
N ASN A 336 -23.72 -10.65 -19.21
CA ASN A 336 -24.51 -11.81 -19.63
C ASN A 336 -25.14 -12.44 -18.37
N ALA A 337 -26.41 -12.84 -18.47
CA ALA A 337 -27.10 -13.47 -17.37
C ALA A 337 -26.44 -14.80 -16.99
N SER A 338 -25.93 -14.88 -15.75
CA SER A 338 -25.42 -16.12 -15.16
C SER A 338 -25.60 -16.13 -13.65
N SER A 339 -25.99 -17.30 -13.12
CA SER A 339 -26.44 -17.52 -11.74
C SER A 339 -25.30 -17.69 -10.72
N THR A 340 -24.03 -17.63 -11.14
CA THR A 340 -22.85 -17.88 -10.27
C THR A 340 -21.64 -17.01 -10.61
N THR A 341 -21.83 -15.86 -11.26
CA THR A 341 -20.74 -14.98 -11.67
C THR A 341 -20.75 -13.67 -10.89
N TYR A 342 -19.62 -13.34 -10.26
CA TYR A 342 -19.35 -12.05 -9.63
C TYR A 342 -18.30 -11.30 -10.46
N PRO A 343 -18.72 -10.36 -11.33
CA PRO A 343 -17.80 -9.63 -12.18
C PRO A 343 -16.83 -8.81 -11.34
N HIS A 344 -15.55 -8.84 -11.70
CA HIS A 344 -14.54 -7.96 -11.13
C HIS A 344 -14.09 -6.94 -12.18
N ILE A 345 -13.92 -5.70 -11.75
CA ILE A 345 -13.32 -4.66 -12.60
C ILE A 345 -11.81 -4.72 -12.48
N VAL A 346 -11.14 -4.50 -13.61
CA VAL A 346 -9.69 -4.34 -13.68
C VAL A 346 -9.37 -2.95 -14.22
N SER A 347 -8.25 -2.40 -13.79
CA SER A 347 -7.77 -1.09 -14.22
C SER A 347 -7.45 -1.11 -15.72
N MET A 348 -8.02 -0.18 -16.50
CA MET A 348 -7.62 0.05 -17.89
C MET A 348 -6.45 1.04 -17.96
N PRO A 349 -5.38 0.79 -18.74
CA PRO A 349 -4.23 1.69 -18.81
C PRO A 349 -4.61 3.12 -19.25
N HIS A 350 -4.50 4.09 -18.33
CA HIS A 350 -4.61 5.54 -18.58
C HIS A 350 -3.27 6.27 -18.33
N TRP A 351 -2.19 5.53 -18.08
CA TRP A 351 -0.85 6.10 -17.94
C TRP A 351 -0.34 6.50 -19.33
N SER A 352 0.11 7.75 -19.50
CA SER A 352 0.96 8.10 -20.64
C SER A 352 2.22 7.22 -20.56
N ASN A 353 2.51 6.50 -21.63
CA ASN A 353 3.77 5.81 -21.80
C ASN A 353 4.76 6.86 -22.33
N PRO A 354 5.69 7.42 -21.53
CA PRO A 354 6.74 8.26 -22.08
C PRO A 354 7.73 7.43 -22.89
#